data_AF-A0A972E797-F1
#
_entry.id   AF-A0A972E797-F1
#
_cell.length_a   1.000
_cell.length_b   1.000
_cell.length_c   1.000
_cell.angle_alpha   90.00
_cell.angle_beta   90.00
_cell.angle_gamma   90.00
#
_symmetry.space_group_name_H-M   'P 1'
#
loop_
_entity.id
_entity.type
_entity.pdbx_description
1 polymer ?
#
loop_
_entity_poly.entity_id
_entity_poly.type
_entity_poly.pdbx_seq_one_letter_code
_entity_poly.pdbx_strand_id
1 'polypeptide(L)'
;MNLVFVGLIVALAFAGMLYITCENIVSALIILVFTLVFFFFYIRKQVSKYQTKIRRYHQCYRFINSYLIALSVRESLTAAMESCYETADQETKEIFDGIKEMGETEKLTYLHKYFAFDLYRIFLDIVTLWSEQGGDILTMSQHLINQVRLKEQYLIHCQNVQRSKTIEFTVLWTIALSIMASLRFALSQFYAQIKKTIIFQSAVVVIFVFVIFSIYVLIKRMTDVTLEGWVKDEN
;
A
#
# COMPACT_ATOMS: atom_id res chain seq x y z
N MET A 1 11.41 7.57 0.46
CA MET A 1 11.72 8.13 -0.87
C MET A 1 10.43 8.67 -1.47
N ASN A 2 10.37 9.95 -1.81
CA ASN A 2 9.12 10.57 -2.27
C ASN A 2 8.64 9.88 -3.55
N LEU A 3 7.40 9.38 -3.56
CA LEU A 3 6.80 8.66 -4.69
C LEU A 3 6.81 9.52 -5.97
N VAL A 4 6.78 10.84 -5.80
CA VAL A 4 6.95 11.85 -6.85
C VAL A 4 8.34 11.79 -7.49
N PHE A 5 9.39 11.62 -6.70
CA PHE A 5 10.77 11.54 -7.20
C PHE A 5 10.98 10.26 -8.04
N VAL A 6 10.41 9.14 -7.59
CA VAL A 6 10.40 7.89 -8.37
C VAL A 6 9.66 8.10 -9.70
N GLY A 7 8.48 8.70 -9.66
CA GLY A 7 7.70 8.98 -10.87
C GLY A 7 8.44 9.88 -11.86
N LEU A 8 9.19 10.86 -11.38
CA LEU A 8 9.99 11.76 -12.21
C LEU A 8 11.13 11.02 -12.91
N ILE A 9 11.87 10.16 -12.20
CA ILE A 9 12.94 9.33 -12.78
C ILE A 9 12.37 8.40 -13.85
N VAL A 10 11.26 7.73 -13.56
CA VAL A 10 10.62 6.80 -14.52
C VAL A 10 10.12 7.54 -15.76
N ALA A 11 9.49 8.71 -15.58
CA ALA A 11 9.02 9.53 -16.71
C ALA A 11 10.18 10.00 -17.60
N LEU A 12 11.30 10.44 -17.01
CA LEU A 12 12.50 10.81 -17.77
C LEU A 12 13.12 9.61 -18.48
N ALA A 13 13.20 8.45 -17.84
CA ALA A 13 13.73 7.23 -18.46
C ALA A 13 12.88 6.81 -19.66
N PHE A 14 11.55 6.86 -19.55
CA PHE A 14 10.65 6.50 -20.64
C PHE A 14 10.73 7.50 -21.80
N ALA A 15 10.72 8.81 -21.50
CA ALA A 15 10.87 9.85 -22.50
C ALA A 15 12.22 9.77 -23.21
N GLY A 16 13.31 9.53 -22.47
CA GLY A 16 14.65 9.35 -23.00
C GLY A 16 14.75 8.12 -23.91
N MET A 17 14.20 6.97 -23.50
CA MET A 17 14.18 5.75 -24.32
C MET A 17 13.34 5.93 -25.59
N LEU A 18 12.22 6.65 -25.52
CA LEU A 18 11.42 6.96 -26.69
C LEU A 18 12.14 7.92 -27.64
N TYR A 19 12.81 8.95 -27.11
CA TYR A 19 13.61 9.87 -27.90
C TYR A 19 14.77 9.16 -28.59
N ILE A 20 15.50 8.32 -27.85
CA ILE A 20 16.55 7.47 -28.42
C ILE A 20 15.97 6.61 -29.52
N THR A 21 14.76 6.07 -29.36
CA THR A 21 14.15 5.24 -30.41
C THR A 21 13.73 6.12 -31.59
N CYS A 22 12.70 6.95 -31.46
CA CYS A 22 12.07 7.63 -32.60
C CYS A 22 12.80 8.89 -33.13
N GLU A 23 13.76 9.46 -32.40
CA GLU A 23 14.34 10.80 -32.68
C GLU A 23 13.28 11.92 -32.78
N ASN A 24 12.08 11.68 -32.27
CA ASN A 24 10.96 12.62 -32.31
C ASN A 24 10.73 13.21 -30.91
N ILE A 25 11.12 14.48 -30.75
CA ILE A 25 11.02 15.19 -29.48
C ILE A 25 9.57 15.41 -29.05
N VAL A 26 8.65 15.56 -30.00
CA VAL A 26 7.22 15.82 -29.73
C VAL A 26 6.61 14.59 -29.07
N SER A 27 6.82 13.41 -29.64
CA SER A 27 6.32 12.15 -29.07
C SER A 27 6.92 11.87 -27.69
N ALA A 28 8.20 12.18 -27.49
CA ALA A 28 8.87 12.03 -26.20
C ALA A 28 8.26 12.95 -25.13
N LEU A 29 7.96 14.20 -25.48
CA LEU A 29 7.35 15.17 -24.57
C LEU A 29 5.92 14.78 -24.21
N ILE A 30 5.12 14.30 -25.18
CA ILE A 30 3.76 13.81 -24.92
C ILE A 30 3.79 12.66 -23.90
N ILE A 31 4.67 11.68 -24.09
CA ILE A 31 4.79 10.53 -23.18
C ILE A 31 5.33 10.96 -21.80
N LEU A 32 6.24 11.92 -21.75
CA LEU A 32 6.74 12.48 -20.49
C LEU A 32 5.59 13.09 -19.68
N VAL A 33 4.82 13.99 -20.29
CA VAL A 33 3.69 14.66 -19.63
C VAL A 33 2.63 13.64 -19.22
N PHE A 34 2.28 12.71 -20.11
CA PHE A 34 1.30 11.66 -19.82
C PHE A 34 1.73 10.78 -18.65
N THR A 35 3.01 10.36 -18.61
CA THR A 35 3.56 9.54 -17.53
C THR A 35 3.60 10.32 -16.21
N LEU A 36 3.97 11.60 -16.23
CA LEU A 36 3.96 12.45 -15.03
C LEU A 36 2.55 12.62 -14.46
N VAL A 37 1.57 12.96 -15.30
CA VAL A 37 0.17 13.09 -14.89
C VAL A 37 -0.33 11.78 -14.28
N PHE A 38 -0.03 10.64 -14.92
CA PHE A 38 -0.40 9.32 -14.43
C PHE A 38 0.19 9.00 -13.05
N PHE A 39 1.50 9.24 -12.84
CA PHE A 39 2.16 9.01 -11.56
C PHE A 39 1.63 9.96 -10.47
N PHE A 40 1.44 11.23 -10.80
CA PHE A 40 1.08 12.26 -9.82
C PHE A 40 -0.36 12.12 -9.33
N PHE A 41 -1.32 11.88 -10.23
CA PHE A 41 -2.73 11.81 -9.88
C PHE A 41 -3.19 10.40 -9.47
N TYR A 42 -2.80 9.38 -10.24
CA TYR A 42 -3.32 8.03 -10.04
C TYR A 42 -2.50 7.24 -9.02
N ILE A 43 -1.21 7.04 -9.30
CA ILE A 43 -0.35 6.17 -8.48
C ILE A 43 -0.22 6.71 -7.06
N ARG A 44 0.07 8.01 -6.91
CA ARG A 44 0.20 8.64 -5.59
C ARG A 44 -1.03 8.42 -4.72
N LYS A 45 -2.23 8.66 -5.27
CA LYS A 45 -3.50 8.52 -4.53
C LYS A 45 -3.73 7.07 -4.12
N GLN A 46 -3.51 6.13 -5.03
CA GLN A 46 -3.79 4.72 -4.77
C GLN A 46 -2.79 4.10 -3.77
N VAL A 47 -1.50 4.38 -3.94
CA VAL A 47 -0.45 3.86 -3.03
C VAL A 47 -0.56 4.49 -1.65
N SER A 48 -0.84 5.80 -1.54
CA SER A 48 -1.03 6.45 -0.25
C SER A 48 -2.21 5.84 0.52
N LYS A 49 -3.34 5.61 -0.15
CA LYS A 49 -4.50 4.95 0.48
C LYS A 49 -4.15 3.55 1.01
N TYR A 50 -3.44 2.76 0.19
CA TYR A 50 -3.02 1.42 0.55
C TYR A 50 -2.04 1.42 1.75
N GLN A 51 -1.05 2.31 1.74
CA GLN A 51 -0.09 2.46 2.83
C GLN A 51 -0.78 2.85 4.14
N THR A 52 -1.71 3.82 4.10
CA THR A 52 -2.50 4.19 5.29
C THR A 52 -3.32 3.02 5.81
N LYS A 53 -3.97 2.25 4.93
CA LYS A 53 -4.78 1.09 5.32
C LYS A 53 -3.95 0.02 6.03
N ILE A 54 -2.78 -0.31 5.49
CA ILE A 54 -1.87 -1.29 6.10
C ILE A 54 -1.29 -0.77 7.41
N ARG A 55 -0.91 0.52 7.47
CA ARG A 55 -0.38 1.12 8.70
C ARG A 55 -1.41 1.05 9.82
N ARG A 56 -2.65 1.45 9.56
CA ARG A 56 -3.76 1.35 10.53
C ARG A 56 -4.02 -0.09 10.97
N TYR A 57 -3.92 -1.05 10.04
CA TYR A 57 -4.05 -2.47 10.37
C TYR A 57 -2.95 -2.93 11.34
N HIS A 58 -1.69 -2.56 11.10
CA HIS A 58 -0.58 -2.88 12.01
C HIS A 58 -0.71 -2.17 13.37
N GLN A 59 -1.17 -0.92 13.38
CA GLN A 59 -1.47 -0.19 14.61
C GLN A 59 -2.57 -0.90 15.41
N CYS A 60 -3.66 -1.32 14.76
CA CYS A 60 -4.75 -2.07 15.38
C CYS A 60 -4.26 -3.39 15.98
N TYR A 61 -3.50 -4.17 15.21
CA TYR A 61 -2.88 -5.42 15.67
C TYR A 61 -2.04 -5.21 16.94
N ARG A 62 -1.13 -4.23 16.90
CA ARG A 62 -0.22 -3.95 18.02
C ARG A 62 -1.01 -3.49 19.24
N PHE A 63 -2.00 -2.62 19.03
CA PHE A 63 -2.87 -2.15 20.09
C PHE A 63 -3.61 -3.31 20.76
N ILE A 64 -4.29 -4.18 20.01
CA ILE A 64 -5.02 -5.33 20.55
C ILE A 64 -4.09 -6.23 21.37
N ASN A 65 -2.93 -6.57 20.82
CA ASN A 65 -1.99 -7.48 21.48
C ASN A 65 -1.40 -6.86 22.75
N SER A 66 -0.93 -5.61 22.68
CA SER A 66 -0.41 -4.86 23.84
C SER A 66 -1.48 -4.67 24.91
N TYR A 67 -2.73 -4.41 24.52
CA TYR A 67 -3.83 -4.19 25.45
C TYR A 67 -4.19 -5.47 26.20
N LEU A 68 -4.31 -6.60 25.49
CA LEU A 68 -4.62 -7.89 26.12
C LEU A 68 -3.52 -8.32 27.11
N ILE A 69 -2.25 -8.12 26.76
CA ILE A 69 -1.11 -8.42 27.65
C ILE A 69 -1.12 -7.48 28.87
N ALA A 70 -1.33 -6.19 28.66
CA ALA A 70 -1.36 -5.24 29.77
C ALA A 70 -2.55 -5.50 30.70
N LEU A 71 -3.70 -5.88 30.14
CA LEU A 71 -4.89 -6.26 30.88
C LEU A 71 -4.67 -7.56 31.67
N SER A 72 -3.97 -8.55 31.11
CA SER A 72 -3.66 -9.80 31.82
C SER A 72 -2.68 -9.61 32.98
N VAL A 73 -1.83 -8.58 32.93
CA VAL A 73 -0.82 -8.31 33.98
C VAL A 73 -1.35 -7.36 35.05
N ARG A 74 -2.09 -6.33 34.66
CA ARG A 74 -2.50 -5.25 35.55
C ARG A 74 -3.96 -5.34 36.02
N GLU A 75 -4.76 -6.24 35.44
CA GLU A 75 -6.17 -6.51 35.77
C GLU A 75 -7.03 -5.24 35.84
N SER A 76 -6.66 -4.19 35.11
CA SER A 76 -7.34 -2.90 35.10
C SER A 76 -7.30 -2.29 33.70
N LEU A 77 -8.47 -1.84 33.24
CA LEU A 77 -8.64 -1.20 31.93
C LEU A 77 -7.79 0.08 31.81
N THR A 78 -7.74 0.89 32.88
CA THR A 78 -6.97 2.14 32.93
C THR A 78 -5.48 1.89 32.78
N ALA A 79 -4.97 0.90 33.52
CA ALA A 79 -3.56 0.57 33.53
C ALA A 79 -3.14 -0.12 32.22
N ALA A 80 -4.05 -0.84 31.58
CA ALA A 80 -3.84 -1.41 30.24
C ALA A 80 -3.82 -0.34 29.15
N MET A 81 -4.72 0.64 29.23
CA MET A 81 -4.77 1.77 28.29
C MET A 81 -3.54 2.65 28.40
N GLU A 82 -3.07 2.96 29.61
CA GLU A 82 -1.84 3.73 29.85
C GLU A 82 -0.61 3.02 29.28
N SER A 83 -0.50 1.71 29.47
CA SER A 83 0.60 0.91 28.90
C SER A 83 0.59 0.90 27.36
N CYS A 84 -0.60 0.92 26.75
CA CYS A 84 -0.74 1.04 25.30
C CYS A 84 -0.38 2.45 24.80
N TYR A 85 -0.70 3.48 25.56
CA TYR A 85 -0.33 4.86 25.26
C TYR A 85 1.19 5.03 25.24
N GLU A 86 1.91 4.50 26.23
CA GLU A 86 3.37 4.61 26.30
C GLU A 86 4.07 3.98 25.08
N THR A 87 3.56 2.82 24.65
CA THR A 87 4.12 2.01 23.56
C THR A 87 3.60 2.38 22.16
N ALA A 88 2.63 3.29 22.08
CA ALA A 88 2.06 3.76 20.83
C ALA A 88 3.04 4.62 20.00
N ASP A 89 2.86 4.56 18.68
CA ASP A 89 3.54 5.47 17.75
C ASP A 89 2.93 6.88 17.82
N GLN A 90 3.67 7.87 17.31
CA GLN A 90 3.34 9.29 17.48
C GLN A 90 1.96 9.66 16.91
N GLU A 91 1.55 9.07 15.78
CA GLU A 91 0.21 9.27 15.21
C GLU A 91 -0.90 8.70 16.11
N THR A 92 -0.70 7.52 16.69
CA THR A 92 -1.69 6.93 17.60
C THR A 92 -1.72 7.70 18.92
N LYS A 93 -0.60 8.26 19.38
CA LYS A 93 -0.54 9.17 20.54
C LYS A 93 -1.35 10.44 20.33
N GLU A 94 -1.26 11.06 19.16
CA GLU A 94 -2.09 12.23 18.81
C GLU A 94 -3.60 11.90 18.88
N ILE A 95 -3.98 10.69 18.49
CA ILE A 95 -5.37 10.23 18.59
C ILE A 95 -5.77 10.01 20.05
N PHE A 96 -4.90 9.40 20.86
CA PHE A 96 -5.12 9.22 22.30
C PHE A 96 -5.23 10.55 23.05
N ASP A 97 -4.41 11.53 22.71
CA ASP A 97 -4.46 12.87 23.28
C ASP A 97 -5.79 13.57 22.96
N GLY A 98 -6.32 13.36 21.75
CA GLY A 98 -7.63 13.86 21.34
C GLY A 98 -8.83 13.27 22.10
N ILE A 99 -8.65 12.14 22.79
CA ILE A 99 -9.70 11.43 23.56
C ILE A 99 -9.40 11.35 25.06
N LYS A 100 -8.40 12.09 25.53
CA LYS A 100 -7.87 11.97 26.90
C LYS A 100 -8.92 12.14 28.01
N GLU A 101 -9.91 13.01 27.77
CA GLU A 101 -10.99 13.35 28.72
C GLU A 101 -12.17 12.36 28.73
N MET A 102 -12.24 11.40 27.80
CA MET A 102 -13.33 10.43 27.74
C MET A 102 -13.18 9.31 28.79
N GLY A 103 -14.29 8.64 29.13
CA GLY A 103 -14.26 7.42 29.94
C GLY A 103 -13.50 6.29 29.23
N GLU A 104 -12.91 5.36 29.98
CA GLU A 104 -12.12 4.22 29.42
C GLU A 104 -12.87 3.41 28.36
N THR A 105 -14.13 3.06 28.65
CA THR A 105 -15.04 2.34 27.74
C THR A 105 -15.43 3.19 26.53
N GLU A 106 -15.58 4.50 26.71
CA GLU A 106 -15.84 5.45 25.62
C GLU A 106 -14.62 5.60 24.70
N LYS A 107 -13.39 5.62 25.26
CA LYS A 107 -12.13 5.65 24.48
C LYS A 107 -12.02 4.41 23.59
N LEU A 108 -12.30 3.23 24.14
CA LEU A 108 -12.31 1.98 23.38
C LEU A 108 -13.36 2.00 22.27
N THR A 109 -14.56 2.51 22.56
CA THR A 109 -15.63 2.65 21.57
C THR A 109 -15.28 3.67 20.48
N TYR A 110 -14.59 4.75 20.82
CA TYR A 110 -14.13 5.75 19.85
C TYR A 110 -13.06 5.18 18.91
N LEU A 111 -12.13 4.39 19.44
CA LEU A 111 -11.08 3.72 18.67
C LEU A 111 -11.63 2.71 17.66
N HIS A 112 -12.83 2.15 17.89
CA HIS A 112 -13.52 1.33 16.89
C HIS A 112 -13.76 2.10 15.57
N LYS A 113 -14.10 3.40 15.63
CA LYS A 113 -14.25 4.24 14.44
C LYS A 113 -12.92 4.50 13.74
N TYR A 114 -11.84 4.60 14.49
CA TYR A 114 -10.51 4.83 13.91
C TYR A 114 -9.94 3.60 13.21
N PHE A 115 -10.04 2.44 13.85
CA PHE A 115 -9.51 1.19 13.32
C PHE A 115 -10.45 0.56 12.28
N ALA A 116 -11.77 0.61 12.46
CA ALA A 116 -12.78 0.13 11.51
C ALA A 116 -12.47 -1.28 10.93
N PHE A 117 -11.96 -2.17 11.78
CA PHE A 117 -11.67 -3.56 11.44
C PHE A 117 -12.55 -4.48 12.28
N ASP A 118 -13.09 -5.54 11.67
CA ASP A 118 -13.88 -6.57 12.40
C ASP A 118 -13.12 -7.16 13.59
N LEU A 119 -11.79 -7.26 13.49
CA LEU A 119 -10.92 -7.73 14.58
C LEU A 119 -11.04 -6.85 15.84
N TYR A 120 -11.23 -5.54 15.66
CA TYR A 120 -11.40 -4.61 16.76
C TYR A 120 -12.76 -4.78 17.44
N ARG A 121 -13.81 -5.11 16.67
CA ARG A 121 -15.13 -5.42 17.21
C ARG A 121 -15.10 -6.67 18.11
N ILE A 122 -14.47 -7.74 17.63
CA ILE A 122 -14.32 -8.98 18.41
C ILE A 122 -13.48 -8.71 19.69
N PHE A 123 -12.46 -7.84 19.58
CA PHE A 123 -11.68 -7.39 20.73
C PHE A 123 -12.55 -6.67 21.76
N LEU A 124 -13.39 -5.72 21.34
CA LEU A 124 -14.31 -5.03 22.24
C LEU A 124 -15.22 -6.03 22.97
N ASP A 125 -15.85 -6.95 22.22
CA ASP A 125 -16.75 -7.96 22.79
C ASP A 125 -16.07 -8.77 23.90
N ILE A 126 -14.81 -9.19 23.69
CA ILE A 126 -14.01 -9.92 24.69
C ILE A 126 -13.71 -9.06 25.92
N VAL A 127 -13.36 -7.78 25.74
CA VAL A 127 -13.09 -6.87 26.87
C VAL A 127 -14.36 -6.61 27.69
N THR A 128 -15.52 -6.41 27.04
CA THR A 128 -16.80 -6.29 27.74
C THR A 128 -17.14 -7.56 28.52
N LEU A 129 -17.00 -8.73 27.89
CA LEU A 129 -17.25 -10.02 28.53
C LEU A 129 -16.36 -10.22 29.76
N TRP A 130 -15.08 -9.90 29.66
CA TRP A 130 -14.15 -9.95 30.78
C TRP A 130 -14.52 -8.96 31.88
N SER A 131 -14.96 -7.74 31.54
CA SER A 131 -15.39 -6.75 32.53
C SER A 131 -16.66 -7.17 33.28
N GLU A 132 -17.55 -7.93 32.64
CA GLU A 132 -18.81 -8.39 33.24
C GLU A 132 -18.66 -9.69 34.03
N GLN A 133 -17.85 -10.62 33.53
CA GLN A 133 -17.76 -11.99 34.06
C GLN A 133 -16.44 -12.29 34.78
N GLY A 134 -15.42 -11.45 34.62
CA GLY A 134 -14.07 -11.69 35.11
C GLY A 134 -13.40 -12.89 34.44
N GLY A 135 -12.32 -13.38 35.06
CA GLY A 135 -11.58 -14.55 34.60
C GLY A 135 -10.28 -14.23 33.87
N ASP A 136 -9.68 -15.23 33.23
CA ASP A 136 -8.42 -15.08 32.51
C ASP A 136 -8.66 -14.55 31.08
N ILE A 137 -8.33 -13.28 30.87
CA ILE A 137 -8.43 -12.60 29.59
C ILE A 137 -7.61 -13.27 28.49
N LEU A 138 -6.47 -13.90 28.82
CA LEU A 138 -5.64 -14.57 27.81
C LEU A 138 -6.36 -15.79 27.26
N THR A 139 -6.98 -16.57 28.14
CA THR A 139 -7.79 -17.73 27.74
C THR A 139 -9.00 -17.30 26.89
N MET A 140 -9.69 -16.22 27.28
CA MET A 140 -10.83 -15.67 26.51
C MET A 140 -10.42 -15.10 25.15
N SER A 141 -9.24 -14.48 25.07
CA SER A 141 -8.75 -13.84 23.85
C SER A 141 -7.90 -14.75 22.96
N GLN A 142 -7.61 -15.99 23.39
CA GLN A 142 -6.75 -16.92 22.65
C GLN A 142 -7.21 -17.13 21.20
N HIS A 143 -8.53 -17.22 20.97
CA HIS A 143 -9.06 -17.35 19.62
C HIS A 143 -8.81 -16.09 18.78
N LEU A 144 -9.06 -14.90 19.36
CA LEU A 144 -8.80 -13.63 18.71
C LEU A 144 -7.30 -13.46 18.38
N ILE A 145 -6.41 -13.71 19.34
CA ILE A 145 -4.96 -13.60 19.15
C ILE A 145 -4.51 -14.50 17.98
N ASN A 146 -5.02 -15.74 17.92
CA ASN A 146 -4.73 -16.65 16.81
C ASN A 146 -5.27 -16.13 15.46
N GLN A 147 -6.51 -15.63 15.41
CA GLN A 147 -7.07 -15.05 14.18
C GLN A 147 -6.29 -13.82 13.70
N VAL A 148 -5.95 -12.93 14.63
CA VAL A 148 -5.19 -11.71 14.40
C VAL A 148 -3.79 -12.04 13.86
N ARG A 149 -3.11 -13.04 14.45
CA ARG A 149 -1.81 -13.56 13.99
C ARG A 149 -1.88 -14.19 12.60
N LEU A 150 -2.90 -15.02 12.33
CA LEU A 150 -3.08 -15.63 11.01
C LEU A 150 -3.28 -14.58 9.92
N LYS A 151 -4.10 -13.56 10.18
CA LYS A 151 -4.32 -12.45 9.24
C LYS A 151 -3.07 -11.59 9.05
N GLU A 152 -2.27 -11.35 10.09
CA GLU A 152 -0.99 -10.66 9.97
C GLU A 152 0.01 -11.46 9.10
N GLN A 153 0.12 -12.77 9.34
CA GLN A 153 0.97 -13.66 8.54
C GLN A 153 0.55 -13.68 7.07
N TYR A 154 -0.77 -13.73 6.81
CA TYR A 154 -1.31 -13.62 5.45
C TYR A 154 -0.93 -12.28 4.79
N LEU A 155 -1.06 -11.16 5.51
CA LEU A 155 -0.71 -9.84 5.00
C LEU A 155 0.79 -9.76 4.64
N ILE A 156 1.67 -10.24 5.52
CA ILE A 156 3.12 -10.31 5.27
C ILE A 156 3.41 -11.19 4.04
N HIS A 157 2.73 -12.33 3.93
CA HIS A 157 2.85 -13.21 2.76
C HIS A 157 2.43 -12.48 1.47
N CYS A 158 1.28 -11.80 1.46
CA CYS A 158 0.82 -11.00 0.33
C CYS A 158 1.83 -9.91 -0.05
N GLN A 159 2.40 -9.17 0.92
CA GLN A 159 3.42 -8.16 0.65
C GLN A 159 4.68 -8.76 0.00
N ASN A 160 5.12 -9.92 0.47
CA ASN A 160 6.28 -10.61 -0.10
C ASN A 160 6.01 -11.08 -1.53
N VAL A 161 4.83 -11.66 -1.79
CA VAL A 161 4.41 -12.04 -3.14
C VAL A 161 4.33 -10.81 -4.05
N GLN A 162 3.75 -9.72 -3.58
CA GLN A 162 3.67 -8.45 -4.32
C GLN A 162 5.05 -7.88 -4.66
N ARG A 163 6.00 -7.93 -3.72
CA ARG A 163 7.38 -7.49 -3.95
C ARG A 163 8.07 -8.35 -5.02
N SER A 164 7.93 -9.67 -4.92
CA SER A 164 8.47 -10.60 -5.93
C SER A 164 7.89 -10.31 -7.32
N LYS A 165 6.57 -10.13 -7.44
CA LYS A 165 5.92 -9.81 -8.72
C LYS A 165 6.32 -8.44 -9.28
N THR A 166 6.58 -7.46 -8.42
CA THR A 166 7.09 -6.15 -8.86
C THR A 166 8.50 -6.28 -9.46
N ILE A 167 9.35 -7.12 -8.88
CA ILE A 167 10.70 -7.39 -9.39
C ILE A 167 10.63 -8.11 -10.74
N GLU A 168 9.84 -9.20 -10.83
CA GLU A 168 9.61 -9.93 -12.09
C GLU A 168 9.14 -8.99 -13.21
N PHE A 169 8.16 -8.13 -12.90
CA PHE A 169 7.61 -7.16 -13.84
C PHE A 169 8.67 -6.13 -14.30
N THR A 170 9.48 -5.62 -13.36
CA THR A 170 10.52 -4.64 -13.65
C THR A 170 11.60 -5.24 -14.54
N VAL A 171 12.02 -6.47 -14.27
CA VAL A 171 12.99 -7.20 -15.09
C VAL A 171 12.46 -7.44 -16.50
N LEU A 172 11.21 -7.89 -16.62
CA LEU A 172 10.57 -8.17 -17.91
C LEU A 172 10.53 -6.92 -18.80
N TRP A 173 10.11 -5.78 -18.25
CA TRP A 173 10.06 -4.53 -19.00
C TRP A 173 11.45 -3.96 -19.30
N THR A 174 12.40 -4.11 -18.39
CA THR A 174 13.80 -3.69 -18.64
C THR A 174 14.39 -4.46 -19.81
N ILE A 175 14.18 -5.78 -19.87
CA ILE A 175 14.64 -6.61 -20.98
C ILE A 175 13.94 -6.21 -22.29
N ALA A 176 12.61 -6.02 -22.27
CA ALA A 176 11.87 -5.61 -23.46
C ALA A 176 12.35 -4.26 -24.03
N LEU A 177 12.56 -3.27 -23.16
CA LEU A 177 13.10 -1.96 -23.55
C LEU A 177 14.56 -2.07 -24.02
N SER A 178 15.36 -2.93 -23.40
CA SER A 178 16.74 -3.17 -23.83
C SER A 178 16.80 -3.81 -25.22
N ILE A 179 15.90 -4.75 -25.54
CA ILE A 179 15.82 -5.35 -26.87
C ILE A 179 15.49 -4.29 -27.92
N MET A 180 14.52 -3.41 -27.64
CA MET A 180 14.20 -2.29 -28.53
C MET A 180 15.41 -1.38 -28.78
N ALA A 181 16.14 -1.02 -27.73
CA ALA A 181 17.33 -0.19 -27.85
C ALA A 181 18.42 -0.91 -28.69
N SER A 182 18.68 -2.18 -28.41
CA SER A 182 19.65 -3.00 -29.17
C SER A 182 19.26 -3.12 -30.65
N LEU A 183 17.98 -3.31 -30.97
CA LEU A 183 17.49 -3.38 -32.35
C LEU A 183 17.77 -2.09 -33.13
N ARG A 184 17.63 -0.93 -32.49
CA ARG A 184 18.00 0.35 -33.11
C ARG A 184 19.48 0.38 -33.50
N PHE A 185 20.38 -0.08 -32.63
CA PHE A 185 21.81 -0.10 -32.91
C PHE A 185 22.17 -1.15 -33.97
N ALA A 186 21.61 -2.35 -33.86
CA ALA A 186 21.87 -3.46 -34.78
C ALA A 186 21.39 -3.17 -36.22
N LEU A 187 20.27 -2.46 -36.37
CA LEU A 187 19.66 -2.16 -37.67
C LEU A 187 19.83 -0.71 -38.10
N SER A 188 20.89 -0.02 -37.63
CA SER A 188 21.06 1.44 -37.81
C SER A 188 20.87 1.95 -39.25
N GLN A 189 21.35 1.22 -40.25
CA GLN A 189 21.16 1.58 -41.67
C GLN A 189 19.70 1.45 -42.14
N PHE A 190 19.01 0.39 -41.76
CA PHE A 190 17.60 0.17 -42.06
C PHE A 190 16.71 1.16 -41.29
N TYR A 191 17.13 1.50 -40.07
CA TYR A 191 16.47 2.46 -39.20
C TYR A 191 16.40 3.87 -39.82
N ALA A 192 17.48 4.30 -40.48
CA ALA A 192 17.53 5.59 -41.16
C ALA A 192 16.46 5.73 -42.26
N GLN A 193 16.06 4.62 -42.88
CA GLN A 193 15.02 4.57 -43.91
C GLN A 193 13.61 4.51 -43.29
N ILE A 194 13.43 3.72 -42.23
CA ILE A 194 12.11 3.49 -41.62
C ILE A 194 11.66 4.59 -40.66
N LYS A 195 12.58 5.32 -40.02
CA LYS A 195 12.24 6.33 -39.01
C LYS A 195 11.32 7.45 -39.51
N LYS A 196 11.29 7.68 -40.82
CA LYS A 196 10.43 8.68 -41.47
C LYS A 196 8.98 8.20 -41.64
N THR A 197 8.73 6.90 -41.53
CA THR A 197 7.40 6.33 -41.71
C THR A 197 6.57 6.52 -40.44
N ILE A 198 5.39 7.14 -40.57
CA ILE A 198 4.45 7.37 -39.47
C ILE A 198 4.09 6.08 -38.72
N ILE A 199 3.97 4.97 -39.46
CA ILE A 199 3.62 3.64 -38.93
C ILE A 199 4.62 3.20 -37.86
N PHE A 200 5.91 3.39 -38.11
CA PHE A 200 6.95 3.01 -37.16
C PHE A 200 6.87 3.85 -35.88
N GLN A 201 6.72 5.17 -36.02
CA GLN A 201 6.59 6.07 -34.87
C GLN A 201 5.35 5.74 -34.03
N SER A 202 4.21 5.45 -34.67
CA SER A 202 2.99 5.04 -33.97
C SER A 202 3.15 3.71 -33.24
N ALA A 203 3.81 2.72 -33.84
CA ALA A 203 4.02 1.41 -33.23
C ALA A 203 4.86 1.53 -31.95
N VAL A 204 5.93 2.34 -31.97
CA VAL A 204 6.75 2.58 -30.79
C VAL A 204 5.94 3.28 -29.69
N VAL A 205 5.16 4.32 -30.02
CA VAL A 205 4.30 4.99 -29.04
C VAL A 205 3.30 4.02 -28.41
N VAL A 206 2.68 3.13 -29.20
CA VAL A 206 1.76 2.11 -28.71
C VAL A 206 2.42 1.18 -27.69
N ILE A 207 3.69 0.77 -27.91
CA ILE A 207 4.43 -0.04 -26.95
C ILE A 207 4.56 0.69 -25.61
N PHE A 208 4.90 1.99 -25.60
CA PHE A 208 5.02 2.76 -24.37
C PHE A 208 3.67 2.95 -23.66
N VAL A 209 2.59 3.17 -24.41
CA VAL A 209 1.23 3.20 -23.85
C VAL A 209 0.88 1.85 -23.21
N PHE A 210 1.26 0.73 -23.83
CA PHE A 210 1.04 -0.61 -23.30
C PHE A 210 1.84 -0.85 -22.02
N VAL A 211 3.06 -0.32 -21.91
CA VAL A 211 3.87 -0.36 -20.67
C VAL A 211 3.14 0.38 -19.54
N ILE A 212 2.65 1.60 -19.81
CA ILE A 212 1.92 2.41 -18.83
C ILE A 212 0.63 1.70 -18.39
N PHE A 213 -0.11 1.13 -19.33
CA PHE A 213 -1.30 0.33 -19.03
C PHE A 213 -0.95 -0.91 -18.18
N SER A 214 0.17 -1.56 -18.45
CA SER A 214 0.64 -2.70 -17.66
C SER A 214 0.99 -2.29 -16.22
N ILE A 215 1.61 -1.11 -16.04
CA ILE A 215 1.87 -0.52 -14.72
C ILE A 215 0.54 -0.22 -14.00
N TYR A 216 -0.45 0.32 -14.70
CA TYR A 216 -1.80 0.55 -14.15
C TYR A 216 -2.41 -0.74 -13.61
N VAL A 217 -2.40 -1.82 -14.39
CA VAL A 217 -2.96 -3.13 -13.97
C VAL A 217 -2.22 -3.68 -12.75
N LEU A 218 -0.89 -3.59 -12.74
CA LEU A 218 -0.07 -4.04 -11.62
C LEU A 218 -0.44 -3.30 -10.33
N ILE A 219 -0.49 -1.97 -10.36
CA ILE A 219 -0.79 -1.14 -9.19
C ILE A 219 -2.21 -1.38 -8.70
N LYS A 220 -3.18 -1.50 -9.62
CA LYS A 220 -4.56 -1.83 -9.26
C LYS A 220 -4.60 -3.18 -8.52
N ARG A 221 -3.95 -4.21 -9.06
CA ARG A 221 -3.91 -5.54 -8.43
C ARG A 221 -3.18 -5.56 -7.09
N MET A 222 -2.11 -4.78 -6.93
CA MET A 222 -1.39 -4.68 -5.66
C MET A 222 -2.17 -3.93 -4.59
N THR A 223 -3.01 -2.97 -4.98
CA THR A 223 -3.77 -2.13 -4.05
C THR A 223 -5.13 -2.70 -3.71
N ASP A 224 -5.61 -3.69 -4.49
CA ASP A 224 -6.86 -4.41 -4.27
C ASP A 224 -6.72 -5.57 -3.26
N VAL A 225 -5.86 -5.41 -2.24
CA VAL A 225 -5.86 -6.34 -1.11
C VAL A 225 -7.11 -6.04 -0.29
N THR A 226 -8.16 -6.81 -0.55
CA THR A 226 -9.31 -6.92 0.33
C THR A 226 -8.85 -7.56 1.64
N LEU A 227 -8.44 -6.72 2.59
CA LEU A 227 -8.39 -7.12 3.99
C LEU A 227 -9.83 -7.47 4.40
N GLU A 228 -10.11 -8.76 4.52
CA GLU A 228 -11.42 -9.27 4.99
C GLU A 228 -11.78 -8.60 6.32
N GLY A 229 -12.88 -7.87 6.31
CA GLY A 229 -13.41 -7.13 7.46
C GLY A 229 -13.04 -5.65 7.55
N TRP A 230 -12.61 -5.03 6.44
CA TRP A 230 -12.64 -3.57 6.33
C TRP A 230 -14.07 -3.15 5.97
N VAL A 231 -14.84 -2.76 6.98
CA VAL A 231 -16.14 -2.10 6.75
C VAL A 231 -15.82 -0.83 5.99
N LYS A 232 -16.26 -0.75 4.73
CA LYS A 232 -16.28 0.53 4.02
C LYS A 232 -17.18 1.43 4.84
N ASP A 233 -16.63 2.50 5.41
CA ASP A 233 -17.46 3.63 5.79
C ASP A 233 -18.20 4.08 4.52
N GLU A 234 -19.47 3.73 4.43
CA GLU A 234 -20.43 4.41 3.56
C GLU A 234 -20.55 5.83 4.09
N ASN A 235 -19.75 6.72 3.51
CA ASN A 235 -20.05 8.16 3.45
C ASN A 235 -20.29 8.54 1.99
#